data_AF-A0A7S0E5Z2-F1
#
_entry.id   AF-A0A7S0E5Z2-F1
#
_cell.length_a   1.000
_cell.length_b   1.000
_cell.length_c   1.000
_cell.angle_alpha   90.00
_cell.angle_beta   90.00
_cell.angle_gamma   90.00
#
_symmetry.space_group_name_H-M   'P 1'
#
loop_
_entity.id
_entity.type
_entity.pdbx_description
1 polymer ?
#
loop_
_entity_poly.entity_id
_entity_poly.type
_entity_poly.pdbx_seq_one_letter_code
_entity_poly.pdbx_strand_id
1 'polypeptide(L)'
;AKRQPAARFAVGSPHRLPFADGSFDVVFSCFSPSPWDEFCRVLRPGGAIIVVRAGATHLQELRARASADGTWVAREPKEFSAGLAEKYTRFRSEEVLSGELASSLLSMTPFVREAP
;
A
#
# COMPACT_ATOMS: atom_id res chain seq x y z
N ALA A 1 -0.26 18.89 -3.14
CA ALA A 1 0.33 20.19 -2.75
C ALA A 1 -0.65 21.09 -2.01
N LYS A 2 -1.64 21.73 -2.68
CA LYS A 2 -2.50 22.77 -2.07
C LYS A 2 -3.27 22.35 -0.81
N ARG A 3 -3.65 21.06 -0.67
CA ARG A 3 -4.37 20.53 0.50
C ARG A 3 -3.48 20.15 1.69
N GLN A 4 -2.16 20.05 1.49
CA GLN A 4 -1.18 19.74 2.53
C GLN A 4 0.01 20.69 2.37
N PRO A 5 -0.09 21.93 2.88
CA PRO A 5 0.94 22.95 2.73
C PRO A 5 2.23 22.61 3.48
N ALA A 6 2.14 21.79 4.55
CA ALA A 6 3.29 21.33 5.30
C ALA A 6 4.07 20.19 4.61
N ALA A 7 3.50 19.57 3.57
CA ALA A 7 4.13 18.45 2.87
C ALA A 7 4.97 18.95 1.69
N ARG A 8 6.16 18.37 1.53
CA ARG A 8 6.99 18.53 0.34
C ARG A 8 6.77 17.33 -0.59
N PHE A 9 6.51 17.60 -1.85
CA PHE A 9 6.25 16.57 -2.86
C PHE A 9 7.47 16.46 -3.79
N ALA A 10 7.84 15.22 -4.13
CA ALA A 10 8.89 14.92 -5.09
C ALA A 10 8.39 13.85 -6.07
N VAL A 11 8.96 13.84 -7.27
CA VAL A 11 8.68 12.83 -8.31
C VAL A 11 9.96 12.05 -8.55
N GLY A 12 9.88 10.72 -8.51
CA GLY A 12 11.02 9.85 -8.70
C GLY A 12 10.62 8.37 -8.64
N SER A 13 11.59 7.49 -8.86
CA SER A 13 11.39 6.05 -8.72
C SER A 13 11.48 5.66 -7.25
N PRO A 14 10.57 4.82 -6.72
CA PRO A 14 10.69 4.31 -5.36
C PRO A 14 11.93 3.42 -5.19
N HIS A 15 12.47 2.85 -6.27
CA HIS A 15 13.69 2.03 -6.25
C HIS A 15 14.97 2.86 -6.15
N ARG A 16 14.89 4.17 -6.37
CA ARG A 16 16.00 5.11 -6.21
C ARG A 16 15.45 6.50 -5.91
N LEU A 17 15.19 6.73 -4.63
CA LEU A 17 14.65 7.95 -4.08
C LEU A 17 15.65 9.11 -4.23
N PRO A 18 15.18 10.32 -4.60
CA PRO A 18 16.01 11.50 -4.81
C PRO A 18 16.39 12.17 -3.47
N PHE A 19 16.80 11.38 -2.49
CA PHE A 19 17.16 11.83 -1.14
C PHE A 19 18.51 11.25 -0.72
N ALA A 20 19.23 11.99 0.11
CA ALA A 20 20.50 11.55 0.67
C ALA A 20 20.28 10.41 1.68
N ASP A 21 21.35 9.68 1.96
CA ASP A 21 21.37 8.63 2.97
C ASP A 21 21.05 9.23 4.36
N GLY A 22 20.34 8.49 5.22
CA GLY A 22 20.04 8.97 6.58
C GLY A 22 19.22 10.26 6.66
N SER A 23 18.37 10.54 5.67
CA SER A 23 17.58 11.78 5.61
C SER A 23 16.26 11.71 6.37
N PHE A 24 15.75 10.52 6.68
CA PHE A 24 14.43 10.33 7.29
C PHE A 24 14.48 9.52 8.58
N ASP A 25 13.60 9.87 9.51
CA ASP A 25 13.38 9.08 10.73
C ASP A 25 12.36 7.95 10.49
N VAL A 26 11.41 8.14 9.56
CA VAL A 26 10.36 7.17 9.22
C VAL A 26 10.11 7.12 7.71
N VAL A 27 9.99 5.91 7.17
CA VAL A 27 9.51 5.65 5.80
C VAL A 27 8.15 4.97 5.87
N PHE A 28 7.13 5.56 5.24
CA PHE A 28 5.78 5.01 5.16
C PHE A 28 5.43 4.65 3.72
N SER A 29 5.11 3.38 3.47
CA SER A 29 4.68 2.88 2.15
C SER A 29 3.31 2.22 2.27
N CYS A 30 2.33 2.73 1.51
CA CYS A 30 0.94 2.26 1.55
C CYS A 30 0.52 1.79 0.16
N PHE A 31 0.17 0.50 0.04
CA PHE A 31 -0.20 -0.15 -1.22
C PHE A 31 0.79 0.07 -2.38
N SER A 32 2.06 0.33 -2.05
CA SER A 32 3.13 0.64 -3.00
C SER A 32 4.26 -0.39 -2.90
N PRO A 33 5.13 -0.51 -3.92
CA PRO A 33 6.32 -1.36 -3.84
C PRO A 33 7.17 -1.04 -2.59
N SER A 34 7.86 -2.06 -2.07
CA SER A 34 8.72 -1.94 -0.88
C SER A 34 10.17 -2.32 -1.22
N PRO A 35 10.94 -1.43 -1.89
CA PRO A 35 12.36 -1.63 -2.11
C PRO A 35 13.12 -1.43 -0.79
N TRP A 36 13.30 -2.51 -0.04
CA TRP A 36 13.84 -2.51 1.31
C TRP A 36 15.22 -1.85 1.42
N ASP A 37 16.15 -2.21 0.53
CA ASP A 37 17.52 -1.64 0.55
C ASP A 37 17.50 -0.11 0.42
N GLU A 38 16.62 0.40 -0.44
CA GLU A 38 16.49 1.84 -0.68
C GLU A 38 15.81 2.55 0.50
N PHE A 39 14.83 1.91 1.14
CA PHE A 39 14.21 2.43 2.36
C PHE A 39 15.23 2.47 3.52
N CYS A 40 16.03 1.43 3.68
CA CYS A 40 17.10 1.38 4.67
C CYS A 40 18.17 2.44 4.40
N ARG A 41 18.55 2.69 3.14
CA ARG A 41 19.53 3.72 2.76
C ARG A 41 19.11 5.12 3.22
N VAL A 42 17.86 5.50 2.95
CA VAL A 42 17.38 6.85 3.27
C VAL A 42 17.02 7.03 4.75
N LEU A 43 16.94 5.95 5.52
CA LEU A 43 16.66 5.99 6.94
C LEU A 43 17.91 6.28 7.76
N ARG A 44 17.72 7.06 8.83
CA ARG A 44 18.72 7.24 9.87
C ARG A 44 18.90 5.94 10.67
N PRO A 45 20.08 5.73 11.29
CA PRO A 45 20.24 4.66 12.26
C PRO A 45 19.16 4.73 13.35
N GLY A 46 18.44 3.62 13.57
CA GLY A 46 17.32 3.56 14.50
C GLY A 46 15.97 4.08 13.97
N GLY A 47 15.90 4.47 12.69
CA GLY A 47 14.65 4.84 12.03
C GLY A 47 13.70 3.66 11.80
N ALA A 48 12.46 3.96 11.40
CA ALA A 48 11.40 2.96 11.25
C ALA A 48 10.84 2.89 9.83
N ILE A 49 10.45 1.68 9.40
CA ILE A 49 9.69 1.46 8.16
C ILE A 49 8.30 0.98 8.53
N ILE A 50 7.27 1.59 7.96
CA ILE A 50 5.88 1.18 8.07
C ILE A 50 5.36 0.84 6.68
N VAL A 51 4.93 -0.41 6.48
CA VAL A 51 4.38 -0.89 5.21
C VAL A 51 2.95 -1.36 5.41
N VAL A 52 2.02 -0.79 4.63
CA VAL A 52 0.61 -1.18 4.60
C VAL A 52 0.31 -1.90 3.28
N ARG A 53 -0.31 -3.09 3.38
CA ARG A 53 -0.66 -3.93 2.24
C ARG A 53 -2.13 -4.36 2.31
N ALA A 54 -2.70 -4.66 1.15
CA ALA A 54 -4.02 -5.26 1.06
C ALA A 54 -3.94 -6.69 1.59
N GLY A 55 -4.67 -6.97 2.67
CA GLY A 55 -4.81 -8.33 3.20
C GLY A 55 -5.70 -9.20 2.32
N ALA A 56 -5.71 -10.50 2.59
CA ALA A 56 -6.48 -11.51 1.84
C ALA A 56 -7.97 -11.16 1.66
N THR A 57 -8.58 -10.52 2.67
CA THR A 57 -10.02 -10.17 2.71
C THR A 57 -10.30 -8.73 2.27
N HIS A 58 -9.31 -7.99 1.75
CA HIS A 58 -9.50 -6.59 1.36
C HIS A 58 -10.49 -6.47 0.19
N LEU A 59 -11.58 -5.73 0.40
CA LEU A 59 -12.65 -5.50 -0.58
C LEU A 59 -13.26 -6.79 -1.15
N GLN A 60 -13.36 -7.85 -0.34
CA GLN A 60 -13.81 -9.17 -0.79
C GLN A 60 -15.21 -9.13 -1.42
N GLU A 61 -16.15 -8.34 -0.89
CA GLU A 61 -17.51 -8.22 -1.40
C GLU A 61 -17.55 -7.52 -2.76
N LEU A 62 -16.71 -6.51 -2.96
CA LEU A 62 -16.60 -5.81 -4.25
C LEU A 62 -15.97 -6.73 -5.30
N ARG A 63 -14.94 -7.49 -4.93
CA ARG A 63 -14.33 -8.49 -5.82
C ARG A 63 -15.31 -9.55 -6.27
N ALA A 64 -16.09 -10.10 -5.33
CA ALA A 64 -17.09 -11.12 -5.64
C ALA A 64 -18.16 -10.61 -6.63
N ARG A 65 -18.44 -9.30 -6.64
CA ARG A 65 -19.36 -8.69 -7.61
C ARG A 65 -18.73 -8.40 -8.97
N ALA A 66 -17.42 -8.20 -9.03
CA ALA A 66 -16.69 -7.82 -10.25
C ALA A 66 -16.15 -9.03 -11.01
N SER A 67 -15.77 -10.10 -10.30
CA SER A 67 -15.22 -11.32 -10.91
C SER A 67 -16.35 -12.25 -11.33
N ALA A 68 -16.54 -12.42 -12.65
CA ALA A 68 -17.47 -13.41 -13.21
C ALA A 68 -17.07 -14.86 -12.84
N ASP A 69 -15.77 -15.12 -12.63
CA ASP A 69 -15.22 -16.48 -12.56
C ASP A 69 -14.60 -16.88 -11.21
N GLY A 70 -14.61 -15.99 -10.20
CA GLY A 70 -14.22 -16.32 -8.83
C GLY A 70 -12.75 -16.70 -8.58
N THR A 71 -11.83 -16.49 -9.53
CA THR A 71 -10.44 -16.99 -9.49
C THR A 71 -9.42 -16.11 -8.76
N TRP A 72 -9.85 -15.17 -7.91
CA TRP A 72 -8.90 -14.32 -7.18
C TRP A 72 -8.18 -15.08 -6.06
N VAL A 73 -6.86 -15.25 -6.20
CA VAL A 73 -6.01 -15.90 -5.20
C VAL A 73 -5.47 -14.86 -4.22
N ALA A 74 -5.73 -15.07 -2.93
CA ALA A 74 -5.12 -14.30 -1.87
C ALA A 74 -3.59 -14.37 -1.95
N ARG A 75 -2.96 -13.20 -2.06
CA ARG A 75 -1.51 -13.10 -1.96
C ARG A 75 -1.16 -12.94 -0.50
N GLU A 76 -0.43 -13.91 0.04
CA GLU A 76 0.21 -13.78 1.34
C GLU A 76 1.18 -12.59 1.34
N PRO A 77 1.38 -11.91 2.48
CA PRO A 77 2.35 -10.84 2.58
C PRO A 77 3.74 -11.36 2.18
N LYS A 78 4.40 -10.71 1.21
CA LYS A 78 5.83 -10.97 0.96
C LYS A 78 6.64 -10.79 2.24
N GLU A 79 7.53 -11.72 2.51
CA GLU A 79 8.47 -11.65 3.64
C GLU A 79 9.28 -10.35 3.62
N PHE A 80 9.62 -9.87 4.81
CA PHE A 80 10.44 -8.68 5.04
C PHE A 80 11.93 -9.03 4.86
N SER A 81 12.78 -8.02 4.68
CA SER A 81 14.23 -8.23 4.66
C SER A 81 14.75 -8.62 6.04
N ALA A 82 15.64 -9.61 6.10
CA ALA A 82 16.29 -10.03 7.34
C ALA A 82 16.94 -8.84 8.08
N GLY A 83 16.78 -8.78 9.41
CA GLY A 83 17.44 -7.78 10.28
C GLY A 83 16.55 -6.62 10.75
N LEU A 84 15.26 -6.60 10.40
CA LEU A 84 14.29 -5.66 10.97
C LEU A 84 13.58 -6.29 12.18
N ALA A 85 13.41 -5.53 13.25
CA ALA A 85 12.54 -5.93 14.36
C ALA A 85 11.08 -5.81 13.89
N GLU A 86 10.45 -6.94 13.61
CA GLU A 86 9.16 -6.97 12.95
C GLU A 86 7.99 -6.94 13.94
N LYS A 87 7.03 -6.05 13.69
CA LYS A 87 5.70 -6.11 14.28
C LYS A 87 4.69 -6.14 13.15
N TYR A 88 3.86 -7.18 13.16
CA TYR A 88 2.76 -7.33 12.22
C TYR A 88 1.43 -7.14 12.93
N THR A 89 0.60 -6.26 12.38
CA THR A 89 -0.77 -6.04 12.86
C THR A 89 -1.70 -6.13 11.66
N ARG A 90 -2.73 -6.97 11.78
CA ARG A 90 -3.82 -7.02 10.82
C ARG A 90 -4.94 -6.10 11.28
N PHE A 91 -5.35 -5.18 10.41
CA PHE A 91 -6.51 -4.32 10.63
C PHE A 91 -7.62 -4.71 9.64
N ARG A 92 -8.85 -4.78 10.15
CA ARG A 92 -10.07 -4.98 9.36
C ARG A 92 -11.13 -4.03 9.87
N SER A 93 -11.76 -3.31 8.95
CA SER A 93 -13.01 -2.59 9.18
C SER A 93 -14.05 -3.05 8.16
N GLU A 94 -15.31 -2.88 8.51
CA GLU A 94 -16.45 -3.14 7.64
C GLU A 94 -17.16 -1.83 7.39
N GLU A 95 -17.39 -1.51 6.13
CA GLU A 95 -18.01 -0.26 5.71
C GLU A 95 -19.20 -0.58 4.81
N VAL A 96 -20.35 0.02 5.12
CA VAL A 96 -21.54 -0.10 4.26
C VAL A 96 -21.55 1.07 3.29
N LEU A 97 -21.18 0.79 2.03
CA LEU A 97 -21.19 1.76 0.95
C LEU A 97 -22.37 1.52 0.02
N SER A 98 -23.07 2.59 -0.35
CA SER A 98 -24.23 2.53 -1.25
C SER A 98 -24.16 3.63 -2.30
N GLY A 99 -24.95 3.47 -3.36
CA GLY A 99 -25.09 4.44 -4.45
C GLY A 99 -23.75 4.78 -5.12
N GLU A 100 -23.52 6.08 -5.33
CA GLU A 100 -22.38 6.61 -6.07
C GLU A 100 -21.03 6.27 -5.43
N LEU A 101 -20.95 6.20 -4.11
CA LEU A 101 -19.70 5.88 -3.39
C LEU A 101 -19.23 4.45 -3.67
N ALA A 102 -20.18 3.49 -3.67
CA ALA A 102 -19.86 2.10 -4.00
C ALA A 102 -19.41 1.97 -5.47
N SER A 103 -20.10 2.64 -6.38
CA SER A 103 -19.76 2.66 -7.81
C SER A 103 -18.38 3.29 -8.07
N SER A 104 -18.10 4.42 -7.41
CA SER A 104 -16.81 5.12 -7.51
C SER A 104 -15.66 4.29 -6.97
N LEU A 105 -15.87 3.60 -5.83
CA LEU A 105 -14.84 2.72 -5.29
C LEU A 105 -14.55 1.57 -6.25
N LEU A 106 -15.59 0.94 -6.81
CA LEU A 106 -15.43 -0.14 -7.77
C LEU A 106 -14.65 0.33 -9.02
N SER A 107 -14.97 1.49 -9.59
CA SER A 107 -14.32 2.01 -10.81
C SER A 107 -12.84 2.36 -10.65
N MET A 108 -12.38 2.62 -9.42
CA MET A 108 -10.97 2.87 -9.10
C MET A 108 -10.18 1.60 -8.78
N THR A 109 -10.82 0.43 -8.81
CA THR A 109 -10.15 -0.85 -8.57
C THR A 109 -9.68 -1.47 -9.89
N PRO A 110 -8.63 -2.32 -9.85
CA PRO A 110 -8.25 -3.11 -11.02
C PRO A 110 -9.35 -4.08 -11.48
N PHE A 111 -10.30 -4.43 -10.62
CA PHE A 111 -11.34 -5.44 -10.89
C PHE A 111 -12.24 -5.08 -12.08
N VAL A 112 -12.46 -3.78 -12.35
CA VAL A 112 -13.32 -3.33 -13.46
C VAL A 112 -12.69 -3.55 -14.83
N ARG A 113 -11.35 -3.58 -14.92
CA ARG A 113 -10.65 -3.87 -16.18
C ARG A 113 -10.49 -5.37 -16.44
N GLU A 114 -10.69 -6.19 -15.41
CA GLU A 114 -10.63 -7.66 -15.47
C GLU A 114 -12.02 -8.29 -15.64
N ALA A 115 -13.08 -7.48 -15.67
CA ALA A 115 -14.42 -7.92 -16.04
C ALA A 115 -14.52 -8.06 -17.58
N PRO A 116 -15.10 -9.16 -18.10
CA PRO A 116 -15.18 -9.44 -19.53
C PRO A 116 -16.02 -8.40 -20.31
#